data_AF-A0A9X4JJF2-F1
#
_entry.id   AF-A0A9X4JJF2-F1
#
_cell.length_a   1.000
_cell.length_b   1.000
_cell.length_c   1.000
_cell.angle_alpha   90.00
_cell.angle_beta   90.00
_cell.angle_gamma   90.00
#
_symmetry.space_group_name_H-M   'P 1'
#
loop_
_entity.id
_entity.type
_entity.pdbx_description
1 polymer ?
#
loop_
_entity_poly.entity_id
_entity_poly.type
_entity_poly.pdbx_seq_one_letter_code
_entity_poly.pdbx_strand_id
1 'polypeptide(L)'
;MRKIPLNALEQKAKEISKKTLGDYILPDETLSQLASGVIIDGDDRVFVLFIPKELAKDTVDILRIRMNIYSGDGFVEYVGLERKK
;
A
#
# COMPACT_ATOMS: atom_id res chain seq x y z
N MET A 1 12.47 -2.88 -22.17
CA MET A 1 11.98 -1.65 -21.50
C MET A 1 12.83 -1.39 -20.27
N ARG A 2 13.03 -0.12 -19.89
CA ARG A 2 13.83 0.24 -18.70
C ARG A 2 12.95 0.14 -17.45
N LYS A 3 13.49 -0.43 -16.36
CA LYS A 3 12.80 -0.48 -15.06
C LYS A 3 12.63 0.93 -14.50
N ILE A 4 11.44 1.21 -13.98
CA ILE A 4 11.14 2.43 -13.24
C ILE A 4 11.80 2.34 -11.86
N PRO A 5 12.48 3.40 -11.40
CA PRO A 5 13.07 3.46 -10.07
C PRO A 5 12.07 3.21 -8.95
N LEU A 6 12.49 2.53 -7.89
CA LEU A 6 11.63 2.19 -6.75
C LEU A 6 11.01 3.42 -6.09
N ASN A 7 11.77 4.50 -5.94
CA ASN A 7 11.28 5.77 -5.37
C ASN A 7 10.15 6.39 -6.20
N ALA A 8 10.20 6.30 -7.54
CA ALA A 8 9.15 6.79 -8.42
C ALA A 8 7.88 5.95 -8.30
N LEU A 9 8.03 4.62 -8.21
CA LEU A 9 6.91 3.72 -7.92
C LEU A 9 6.31 4.01 -6.54
N GLU A 10 7.14 4.22 -5.52
CA GLU A 10 6.70 4.53 -4.16
C GLU A 10 5.89 5.83 -4.09
N GLN A 11 6.32 6.88 -4.80
CA GLN A 11 5.56 8.14 -4.86
C GLN A 11 4.19 7.93 -5.51
N LYS A 12 4.12 7.21 -6.63
CA LYS A 12 2.85 6.90 -7.29
C LYS A 12 1.95 6.02 -6.42
N ALA A 13 2.50 5.05 -5.71
CA ALA A 13 1.77 4.26 -4.73
C ALA A 13 1.21 5.14 -3.60
N LYS A 14 1.99 6.09 -3.06
CA LYS A 14 1.51 7.04 -2.03
C LYS A 14 0.34 7.90 -2.52
N GLU A 15 0.37 8.35 -3.77
CA GLU A 15 -0.74 9.10 -4.38
C GLU A 15 -2.01 8.24 -4.48
N ILE A 16 -1.87 7.01 -4.99
CA ILE A 16 -2.98 6.04 -5.05
C ILE A 16 -3.51 5.79 -3.64
N SER A 17 -2.65 5.55 -2.65
CA SER A 17 -3.05 5.33 -1.25
C SER A 17 -3.88 6.46 -0.69
N LYS A 18 -3.43 7.71 -0.84
CA LYS A 18 -4.15 8.89 -0.34
C LYS A 18 -5.53 9.01 -0.98
N LYS A 19 -5.62 8.79 -2.29
CA LYS A 19 -6.89 8.84 -3.02
C LYS A 19 -7.83 7.73 -2.54
N THR A 20 -7.34 6.50 -2.46
CA THR A 20 -8.13 5.35 -2.03
C THR A 20 -8.61 5.51 -0.60
N LEU A 21 -7.73 5.81 0.35
CA LEU A 21 -8.08 5.92 1.77
C LEU A 21 -9.03 7.08 2.10
N GLY A 22 -9.17 8.07 1.19
CA GLY A 22 -10.16 9.13 1.32
C GLY A 22 -11.59 8.60 1.50
N ASP A 23 -11.90 7.46 0.86
CA ASP A 23 -13.23 6.83 0.86
C ASP A 23 -13.44 5.84 2.03
N TYR A 24 -12.46 5.68 2.92
CA TYR A 24 -12.48 4.66 3.99
C TYR A 24 -12.35 5.30 5.37
N ILE A 25 -12.94 4.62 6.36
CA ILE A 25 -12.84 5.01 7.76
C ILE A 25 -11.45 4.60 8.27
N LEU A 26 -10.67 5.59 8.69
CA LEU A 26 -9.34 5.39 9.25
C LEU A 26 -9.29 6.05 10.62
N PRO A 27 -9.43 5.30 11.73
CA PRO A 27 -9.36 5.87 13.07
C PRO A 27 -7.98 6.51 13.33
N ASP A 28 -7.94 7.61 14.08
CA ASP A 28 -6.68 8.32 14.38
C ASP A 28 -5.64 7.41 15.07
N GLU A 29 -6.11 6.51 15.94
CA GLU A 29 -5.28 5.49 16.59
C GLU A 29 -4.63 4.51 15.60
N THR A 30 -5.30 4.24 14.48
CA THR A 30 -4.75 3.41 13.39
C THR A 30 -3.70 4.18 12.63
N LEU A 31 -3.95 5.45 12.36
CA LEU A 31 -3.07 6.32 11.58
C LEU A 31 -1.70 6.50 12.24
N SER A 32 -1.66 6.63 13.56
CA SER A 32 -0.41 6.78 14.33
C SER A 32 0.47 5.52 14.36
N GLN A 33 -0.10 4.36 14.04
CA GLN A 33 0.59 3.06 14.05
C GLN A 33 0.91 2.55 12.65
N LEU A 34 0.56 3.28 11.59
CA LEU A 34 0.79 2.83 10.22
C LEU A 34 2.28 2.70 9.91
N ALA A 35 2.64 1.53 9.41
CA ALA A 35 3.92 1.27 8.76
C ALA A 35 3.70 0.99 7.26
N SER A 36 4.75 1.17 6.49
CA SER A 36 4.77 0.86 5.06
C SER A 36 5.90 -0.11 4.72
N GLY A 37 5.62 -1.06 3.84
CA GLY A 37 6.61 -2.01 3.33
C GLY A 37 6.49 -2.21 1.83
N VAL A 38 7.49 -2.87 1.25
CA VAL A 38 7.49 -3.28 -0.16
C VAL A 38 7.81 -4.75 -0.27
N ILE A 39 6.97 -5.48 -1.03
CA ILE A 39 7.18 -6.87 -1.39
C ILE A 39 7.63 -6.92 -2.86
N ILE A 40 8.66 -7.70 -3.14
CA ILE A 40 9.13 -7.97 -4.49
C ILE A 40 8.42 -9.22 -5.00
N ASP A 41 7.66 -9.07 -6.08
CA ASP A 41 6.92 -10.17 -6.70
C ASP A 41 7.18 -10.18 -8.21
N GLY A 42 8.27 -10.85 -8.60
CA GLY A 42 8.76 -10.85 -9.99
C GLY A 42 8.95 -9.43 -10.54
N ASP A 43 8.18 -9.11 -11.57
CA ASP A 43 8.19 -7.81 -12.26
C ASP A 43 7.28 -6.76 -11.60
N ASP A 44 6.71 -7.07 -10.44
CA ASP A 44 5.89 -6.16 -9.67
C ASP A 44 6.57 -5.75 -8.35
N ARG A 45 6.13 -4.61 -7.83
CA ARG A 45 6.35 -4.16 -6.46
C ARG A 45 5.00 -3.99 -5.80
N VAL A 46 4.80 -4.68 -4.69
CA VAL A 46 3.57 -4.55 -3.89
C VAL A 46 3.88 -3.67 -2.70
N PHE A 47 3.34 -2.46 -2.70
CA PHE A 47 3.43 -1.53 -1.58
C PHE A 47 2.31 -1.84 -0.60
N VAL A 48 2.67 -2.10 0.65
CA VAL A 48 1.74 -2.49 1.71
C VAL A 48 1.73 -1.42 2.79
N LEU A 49 0.54 -0.94 3.16
CA LEU A 49 0.30 -0.23 4.41
C LEU A 49 -0.28 -1.21 5.40
N PHE A 50 0.29 -1.25 6.61
CA PHE A 50 -0.10 -2.21 7.64
C PHE A 50 0.09 -1.64 9.05
N ILE A 51 -0.55 -2.25 10.03
CA ILE A 51 -0.33 -1.99 11.45
C ILE A 51 0.56 -3.11 12.00
N PRO A 52 1.82 -2.83 12.37
CA PRO A 52 2.70 -3.83 12.96
C PRO A 52 2.15 -4.26 14.32
N LYS A 53 2.28 -5.56 14.62
CA LYS A 53 2.05 -6.14 15.95
C LYS A 53 3.32 -6.84 16.43
N GLU A 54 3.34 -7.25 17.69
CA GLU A 54 4.51 -7.92 18.29
C GLU A 54 4.93 -9.17 17.49
N LEU A 55 3.95 -9.93 16.99
CA LEU A 55 4.18 -11.07 16.12
C LEU A 55 3.79 -10.71 14.68
N ALA A 56 4.65 -11.03 13.73
CA ALA A 56 4.43 -10.73 12.31
C ALA A 56 3.10 -11.31 11.79
N LYS A 57 2.70 -12.49 12.27
CA LYS A 57 1.43 -13.15 11.90
C LYS A 57 0.17 -12.36 12.30
N ASP A 58 0.29 -11.47 13.28
CA ASP A 58 -0.82 -10.68 13.81
C ASP A 58 -0.87 -9.28 13.17
N THR A 59 0.04 -9.01 12.23
CA THR A 59 0.06 -7.76 11.44
C THR A 59 -1.24 -7.62 10.67
N VAL A 60 -1.82 -6.43 10.74
CA VAL A 60 -3.07 -6.12 10.04
C VAL A 60 -2.75 -5.32 8.79
N ASP A 61 -3.00 -5.89 7.64
CA ASP A 61 -2.87 -5.19 6.37
C ASP A 61 -4.04 -4.24 6.17
N ILE A 62 -3.73 -3.02 5.75
CA ILE A 62 -4.70 -1.94 5.58
C ILE A 62 -4.93 -1.67 4.09
N LEU A 63 -3.86 -1.65 3.31
CA LEU A 63 -3.91 -1.37 1.88
C LEU A 63 -2.76 -2.08 1.17
N ARG A 64 -3.03 -2.68 0.03
CA ARG A 64 -1.99 -3.20 -0.89
C ARG A 64 -2.15 -2.59 -2.26
N ILE A 65 -1.06 -2.07 -2.81
CA ILE A 65 -1.00 -1.53 -4.17
C ILE A 65 0.07 -2.30 -4.93
N ARG A 66 -0.35 -2.98 -5.98
CA ARG A 66 0.56 -3.69 -6.89
C ARG A 66 0.95 -2.75 -8.02
N MET A 67 2.25 -2.67 -8.30
CA MET A 67 2.81 -1.81 -9.34
C MET A 67 3.76 -2.57 -10.26
N ASN A 68 3.55 -2.45 -11.57
CA ASN A 68 4.46 -3.02 -12.55
C ASN A 68 5.74 -2.18 -12.69
N ILE A 69 6.91 -2.81 -12.67
CA ILE A 69 8.19 -2.08 -12.71
C ILE A 69 8.56 -1.53 -14.09
N TYR A 70 7.87 -1.92 -15.16
CA TYR A 70 8.16 -1.48 -16.52
C TYR A 70 7.18 -0.42 -17.02
N SER A 71 5.87 -0.62 -16.81
CA SER A 71 4.85 0.36 -17.21
C SER A 71 4.59 1.42 -16.12
N GLY A 72 4.84 1.06 -14.85
CA GLY A 72 4.49 1.90 -13.71
C GLY A 72 3.00 1.92 -13.44
N ASP A 73 2.20 1.11 -14.13
CA ASP A 73 0.79 0.95 -13.83
C ASP A 73 0.62 0.33 -12.46
N GLY A 74 -0.31 0.88 -11.70
CA GLY A 74 -0.58 0.44 -10.34
C GLY A 74 -2.08 0.34 -10.09
N PHE A 75 -2.47 -0.68 -9.35
CA PHE A 75 -3.86 -0.87 -8.92
C PHE A 75 -3.93 -1.30 -7.46
N VAL A 76 -5.07 -1.01 -6.84
CA VAL A 76 -5.36 -1.42 -5.47
C VAL A 76 -5.76 -2.88 -5.48
N GLU A 77 -4.93 -3.73 -4.88
CA GLU A 77 -5.16 -5.17 -4.78
C GLU A 77 -6.08 -5.50 -3.60
N TYR A 78 -6.00 -4.72 -2.52
CA TYR A 78 -6.72 -4.99 -1.28
C TYR A 78 -6.91 -3.72 -0.45
N VAL A 79 -8.07 -3.58 0.21
CA VAL A 79 -8.32 -2.59 1.27
C VAL A 79 -8.97 -3.30 2.46
N GLY A 80 -8.32 -3.26 3.62
CA GLY A 80 -8.76 -3.90 4.87
C GLY A 80 -9.61 -3.00 5.77
N LEU A 81 -10.20 -1.95 5.21
CA LEU A 81 -10.97 -0.94 5.95
C LEU A 81 -12.43 -0.94 5.54
N GLU A 82 -13.27 -0.44 6.45
CA GLU A 82 -14.66 -0.15 6.14
C GLU A 82 -14.77 1.12 5.29
N ARG A 83 -15.64 1.10 4.29
CA ARG A 83 -15.94 2.29 3.47
C ARG A 83 -16.79 3.28 4.26
N LYS A 84 -16.55 4.57 4.03
CA LYS A 84 -17.49 5.62 4.44
C LYS A 84 -18.78 5.42 3.63
N LYS A 85 -19.92 5.45 4.31
CA LYS A 85 -21.24 5.40 3.65
C LYS A 85 -21.55 6.72 2.96
#